data_AF-A0A971UMA5-F1
#
_entry.id   AF-A0A971UMA5-F1
#
_cell.length_a   1.000
_cell.length_b   1.000
_cell.length_c   1.000
_cell.angle_alpha   90.00
_cell.angle_beta   90.00
_cell.angle_gamma   90.00
#
_symmetry.space_group_name_H-M   'P 1'
#
loop_
_entity.id
_entity.type
_entity.pdbx_description
1 polymer ?
#
loop_
_entity_poly.entity_id
_entity_poly.type
_entity_poly.pdbx_seq_one_letter_code
_entity_poly.pdbx_strand_id
1 'polypeptide(L)'
;MSKTARCVVVIQCAVAHERCPGTQCAAAFAERKDCFAGYGREAVYYVPFTCGGCPGRRVSRLVENVRKVMTKSGVEQDEIVVHLASCVVNDNGHYPPCPHVDDMRLILSRKGFRVADGSRISQRAEQRRQNGTYRKREE
;
A
#
# COMPACT_ATOMS: atom_id res chain seq x y z
N MET A 1 -18.61 12.66 4.89
CA MET A 1 -17.74 12.04 5.91
C MET A 1 -17.21 10.74 5.34
N SER A 2 -15.89 10.50 5.32
CA SER A 2 -15.32 9.25 4.79
C SER A 2 -15.74 8.09 5.69
N LYS A 3 -16.29 7.01 5.13
CA LYS A 3 -16.60 5.80 5.89
C LYS A 3 -15.33 5.13 6.44
N THR A 4 -15.52 4.39 7.52
CA THR A 4 -14.48 3.57 8.14
C THR A 4 -14.04 2.46 7.19
N ALA A 5 -12.74 2.18 7.12
CA ALA A 5 -12.22 1.17 6.20
C ALA A 5 -12.54 -0.24 6.71
N ARG A 6 -13.10 -1.09 5.84
CA ARG A 6 -13.31 -2.52 6.10
C ARG A 6 -12.35 -3.41 5.32
N CYS A 7 -11.83 -2.90 4.20
CA CYS A 7 -10.87 -3.58 3.36
C CYS A 7 -9.64 -2.70 3.10
N VAL A 8 -8.47 -3.27 3.34
CA VAL A 8 -7.19 -2.63 3.06
C VAL A 8 -6.46 -3.44 2.00
N VAL A 9 -6.35 -2.85 0.81
CA VAL A 9 -5.55 -3.37 -0.29
C VAL A 9 -4.11 -2.89 -0.11
N VAL A 10 -3.13 -3.78 -0.25
CA VAL A 10 -1.71 -3.41 -0.13
C VAL A 10 -0.98 -3.78 -1.40
N ILE A 11 -0.58 -2.75 -2.16
CA ILE A 11 0.12 -2.89 -3.44
C ILE A 11 1.62 -2.84 -3.19
N GLN A 12 2.31 -3.91 -3.55
CA GLN A 12 3.75 -4.08 -3.33
C GLN A 12 4.53 -4.03 -4.65
N CYS A 13 5.79 -3.60 -4.62
CA CYS A 13 6.65 -3.65 -5.80
C CYS A 13 6.91 -5.11 -6.22
N ALA A 14 6.74 -5.43 -7.51
CA ALA A 14 6.96 -6.79 -8.01
C ALA A 14 8.41 -7.25 -7.84
N VAL A 15 9.39 -6.39 -8.16
CA VAL A 15 10.83 -6.69 -8.00
C VAL A 15 11.20 -6.86 -6.53
N ALA A 16 10.68 -6.00 -5.64
CA ALA A 16 10.86 -6.17 -4.21
C ALA A 16 10.36 -7.53 -3.70
N HIS A 17 9.25 -8.00 -4.29
CA HIS A 17 8.56 -9.21 -3.89
C HIS A 17 9.25 -10.50 -4.35
N GLU A 18 10.27 -10.41 -5.21
CA GLU A 18 11.13 -11.56 -5.56
C GLU A 18 11.93 -12.08 -4.35
N ARG A 19 12.18 -11.22 -3.35
CA ARG A 19 12.87 -11.58 -2.10
C ARG A 19 12.11 -11.23 -0.82
N CYS A 20 11.03 -10.47 -0.93
CA CYS A 20 10.24 -10.02 0.22
C CYS A 20 8.78 -10.46 0.04
N PRO A 21 8.34 -11.55 0.67
CA PRO A 21 6.98 -12.08 0.50
C PRO A 21 5.88 -11.25 1.19
N GLY A 22 6.22 -10.06 1.72
CA GLY A 22 5.25 -9.17 2.35
C GLY A 22 4.81 -9.53 3.77
N THR A 23 5.44 -10.53 4.41
CA THR A 23 5.07 -11.03 5.75
C THR A 23 5.03 -9.92 6.81
N GLN A 24 6.03 -9.03 6.83
CA GLN A 24 6.06 -7.92 7.80
C GLN A 24 4.99 -6.85 7.51
N CYS A 25 4.53 -6.70 6.25
CA CYS A 25 3.40 -5.82 5.95
C CYS A 25 2.09 -6.41 6.50
N ALA A 26 1.91 -7.73 6.33
CA ALA A 26 0.75 -8.44 6.87
C ALA A 26 0.74 -8.43 8.42
N ALA A 27 1.90 -8.64 9.06
CA ALA A 27 2.03 -8.55 10.51
C ALA A 27 1.71 -7.14 11.03
N ALA A 28 2.25 -6.09 10.41
CA ALA A 28 1.94 -4.71 10.78
C ALA A 28 0.45 -4.39 10.65
N PHE A 29 -0.22 -4.91 9.61
CA PHE A 29 -1.67 -4.79 9.49
C PHE A 29 -2.39 -5.53 10.63
N ALA A 30 -2.07 -6.80 10.87
CA ALA A 30 -2.71 -7.63 11.90
C ALA A 30 -2.58 -7.02 13.30
N GLU A 31 -1.41 -6.44 13.60
CA GLU A 31 -1.10 -5.80 14.88
C GLU A 31 -1.55 -4.32 14.96
N ARG A 32 -2.11 -3.76 13.87
CA ARG A 32 -2.47 -2.33 13.77
C ARG A 32 -1.31 -1.39 14.11
N LYS A 33 -0.16 -1.65 13.51
CA LYS A 33 1.07 -0.86 13.68
C LYS A 33 1.40 -0.08 12.42
N ASP A 34 2.37 0.81 12.54
CA ASP A 34 2.94 1.59 11.45
C ASP A 34 1.85 2.36 10.66
N CYS A 35 1.86 2.29 9.33
CA CYS A 35 0.88 2.95 8.48
C CYS A 35 -0.55 2.38 8.63
N PHE A 36 -0.76 1.36 9.47
CA PHE A 36 -2.06 0.76 9.75
C PHE A 36 -2.64 1.14 11.13
N ALA A 37 -1.95 1.99 11.91
CA ALA A 37 -2.37 2.35 13.27
C ALA A 37 -3.74 3.05 13.36
N GLY A 38 -4.17 3.73 12.28
CA GLY A 38 -5.47 4.41 12.22
C GLY A 38 -6.65 3.49 11.90
N TYR A 39 -6.44 2.21 11.61
CA TYR A 39 -7.53 1.28 11.28
C TYR A 39 -8.08 0.57 12.51
N GLY A 40 -9.40 0.57 12.66
CA GLY A 40 -10.08 -0.18 13.71
C GLY A 40 -10.19 -1.68 13.42
N ARG A 41 -11.01 -2.36 14.22
CA ARG A 41 -11.23 -3.81 14.12
C ARG A 41 -12.11 -4.20 12.93
N GLU A 42 -12.91 -3.27 12.43
CA GLU A 42 -13.75 -3.41 11.25
C GLU A 42 -12.97 -3.57 9.94
N ALA A 43 -11.70 -3.12 9.90
CA ALA A 43 -10.76 -3.39 8.81
C ALA A 43 -10.32 -4.86 8.80
N VAL A 44 -11.21 -5.78 8.47
CA VAL A 44 -10.95 -7.22 8.56
C VAL A 44 -10.16 -7.74 7.35
N TYR A 45 -10.41 -7.19 6.15
CA TYR A 45 -9.83 -7.73 4.93
C TYR A 45 -8.47 -7.11 4.62
N TYR A 46 -7.43 -7.95 4.57
CA TYR A 46 -6.11 -7.61 4.05
C TYR A 46 -5.93 -8.27 2.67
N VAL A 47 -5.78 -7.46 1.62
CA VAL A 47 -5.67 -7.97 0.24
C VAL A 47 -4.34 -7.52 -0.37
N PRO A 48 -3.28 -8.36 -0.30
CA PRO A 48 -1.99 -8.03 -0.89
C PRO A 48 -1.92 -8.44 -2.37
N PHE A 49 -1.29 -7.61 -3.19
CA PHE A 49 -0.81 -8.02 -4.52
C PHE A 49 0.32 -7.12 -5.01
N THR A 50 1.06 -7.56 -6.02
CA THR A 50 2.14 -6.74 -6.59
C THR A 50 1.65 -5.81 -7.71
N CYS A 51 2.36 -4.70 -7.93
CA CYS A 51 2.12 -3.75 -9.02
C CYS A 51 2.28 -4.34 -10.43
N GLY A 52 2.77 -5.59 -10.53
CA GLY A 52 2.94 -6.31 -11.79
C GLY A 52 4.17 -5.94 -12.61
N GLY A 53 5.14 -5.23 -12.02
CA GLY A 53 6.35 -4.77 -12.71
C GLY A 53 6.15 -3.38 -13.34
N CYS A 54 7.23 -2.77 -13.83
CA CYS A 54 7.18 -1.43 -14.41
C CYS A 54 6.38 -1.42 -15.73
N PRO A 55 5.45 -0.45 -15.94
CA PRO A 55 5.24 0.79 -15.17
C PRO A 55 4.05 0.72 -14.17
N GLY A 56 3.77 -0.43 -13.57
CA GLY A 56 2.76 -0.55 -12.51
C GLY A 56 1.31 -0.66 -12.98
N ARG A 57 1.05 -0.85 -14.28
CA ARG A 57 -0.31 -0.85 -14.84
C ARG A 57 -1.23 -1.98 -14.36
N ARG A 58 -0.71 -3.02 -13.69
CA ARG A 58 -1.53 -4.09 -13.11
C ARG A 58 -2.46 -3.60 -12.01
N VAL A 59 -2.12 -2.50 -11.34
CA VAL A 59 -2.93 -1.97 -10.21
C VAL A 59 -4.37 -1.68 -10.62
N SER A 60 -4.58 -1.17 -11.84
CA SER A 60 -5.89 -0.84 -12.41
C SER A 60 -6.84 -2.04 -12.38
N ARG A 61 -6.45 -3.15 -13.01
CA ARG A 61 -7.34 -4.33 -13.17
C ARG A 61 -7.55 -5.08 -11.85
N LEU A 62 -6.53 -5.14 -10.99
CA LEU A 62 -6.64 -5.88 -9.74
C LEU A 62 -7.50 -5.15 -8.72
N VAL A 63 -7.37 -3.83 -8.58
CA VAL A 63 -8.20 -3.07 -7.65
C VAL A 63 -9.68 -3.10 -8.06
N GLU A 64 -9.98 -3.12 -9.36
CA GLU A 64 -11.35 -3.30 -9.86
C GLU A 64 -11.92 -4.67 -9.53
N ASN A 65 -11.10 -5.72 -9.65
CA ASN A 65 -11.51 -7.05 -9.26
C ASN A 65 -11.77 -7.12 -7.74
N VAL A 66 -10.91 -6.48 -6.93
CA VAL A 66 -11.15 -6.37 -5.48
C VAL A 66 -12.49 -5.69 -5.22
N ARG A 67 -12.75 -4.51 -5.78
CA ARG A 67 -14.04 -3.81 -5.65
C ARG A 67 -15.20 -4.73 -6.02
N LYS A 68 -15.14 -5.38 -7.18
CA LYS A 68 -16.20 -6.29 -7.66
C LYS A 68 -16.49 -7.43 -6.67
N VAL A 69 -15.47 -8.04 -6.09
CA VAL A 69 -15.64 -9.12 -5.11
C VAL A 69 -16.12 -8.58 -3.76
N MET A 70 -15.55 -7.48 -3.29
CA MET A 70 -15.86 -6.89 -1.99
C MET A 70 -17.27 -6.32 -1.92
N THR A 71 -17.77 -5.69 -2.99
CA THR A 71 -19.16 -5.20 -3.04
C THR A 71 -20.17 -6.33 -2.96
N LYS A 72 -19.87 -7.52 -3.53
CA LYS A 72 -20.73 -8.70 -3.36
C LYS A 72 -20.78 -9.21 -1.91
N SER A 73 -19.74 -8.90 -1.13
CA SER A 73 -19.66 -9.20 0.31
C SER A 73 -20.14 -8.03 1.18
N GLY A 74 -20.80 -7.02 0.59
CA GLY A 74 -21.35 -5.87 1.30
C GLY A 74 -20.31 -4.88 1.82
N VAL A 75 -19.13 -4.82 1.20
CA VAL A 75 -18.11 -3.78 1.44
C VAL A 75 -18.15 -2.78 0.29
N GLU A 76 -18.53 -1.55 0.59
CA GLU A 76 -18.66 -0.48 -0.38
C GLU A 76 -17.30 0.09 -0.81
N GLN A 77 -17.24 0.74 -1.97
CA GLN A 77 -15.98 1.28 -2.50
C GLN A 77 -15.31 2.27 -1.53
N ASP A 78 -16.09 3.08 -0.82
CA ASP A 78 -15.59 4.05 0.15
C ASP A 78 -15.03 3.41 1.43
N GLU A 79 -15.36 2.14 1.68
CA GLU A 79 -14.82 1.30 2.76
C GLU A 79 -13.54 0.54 2.34
N ILE A 80 -13.10 0.68 1.09
CA ILE A 80 -11.84 0.12 0.56
C ILE A 80 -10.76 1.21 0.54
N VAL A 81 -9.63 0.96 1.22
CA VAL A 81 -8.43 1.82 1.15
C VAL A 81 -7.30 1.06 0.47
N VAL A 82 -6.60 1.75 -0.44
CA VAL A 82 -5.50 1.16 -1.20
C VAL A 82 -4.19 1.78 -0.74
N HIS A 83 -3.33 0.97 -0.13
CA HIS A 83 -1.97 1.34 0.23
C HIS A 83 -0.99 1.06 -0.91
N LEU A 84 -0.19 2.07 -1.27
CA LEU A 84 1.07 1.85 -1.97
C LEU A 84 2.14 1.55 -0.90
N ALA A 85 2.60 0.31 -0.83
CA ALA A 85 3.43 -0.19 0.28
C ALA A 85 4.79 0.51 0.38
N SER A 86 5.45 0.37 1.54
CA SER A 86 6.77 1.00 1.82
C SER A 86 7.85 0.71 0.77
N CYS A 87 7.81 -0.45 0.11
CA CYS A 87 8.76 -0.80 -0.96
C CYS A 87 8.48 -0.10 -2.31
N VAL A 88 7.30 0.49 -2.49
CA VAL A 88 6.93 1.28 -3.66
C VAL A 88 7.31 2.74 -3.46
N VAL A 89 7.14 3.24 -2.25
CA VAL A 89 7.04 4.68 -2.00
C VAL A 89 8.20 5.28 -1.21
N ASN A 90 8.96 4.47 -0.49
CA ASN A 90 10.06 4.96 0.32
C ASN A 90 11.40 4.67 -0.34
N ASP A 91 12.36 5.55 -0.07
CA ASP A 91 13.76 5.26 -0.29
C ASP A 91 14.22 4.21 0.73
N ASN A 92 14.82 3.14 0.21
CA ASN A 92 15.23 1.96 0.95
C ASN A 92 16.60 1.51 0.43
N GLY A 93 17.33 0.73 1.22
CA GLY A 93 18.74 0.39 0.91
C GLY A 93 19.00 -0.44 -0.33
N HIS A 94 17.95 -0.85 -1.05
CA HIS A 94 18.05 -1.68 -2.24
C HIS A 94 17.60 -0.96 -3.50
N TYR A 95 16.75 0.06 -3.35
CA TYR A 95 16.21 0.83 -4.46
C TYR A 95 15.60 2.14 -3.93
N PRO A 96 15.71 3.24 -4.70
CA PRO A 96 14.97 4.46 -4.43
C PRO A 96 13.45 4.24 -4.53
N PRO A 97 12.61 5.24 -4.21
CA PRO A 97 11.19 5.17 -4.47
C PRO A 97 10.89 4.81 -5.93
N CYS A 98 9.78 4.13 -6.17
CA CYS A 98 9.36 3.75 -7.51
C CYS A 98 9.11 5.01 -8.36
N PRO A 99 9.71 5.13 -9.56
CA PRO A 99 9.51 6.28 -10.43
C PRO A 99 8.08 6.38 -10.98
N HIS A 100 7.27 5.32 -10.87
CA HIS A 100 5.88 5.26 -11.34
C HIS A 100 4.86 5.36 -10.20
N VAL A 101 5.29 5.82 -9.01
CA VAL A 101 4.39 5.93 -7.85
C VAL A 101 3.22 6.88 -8.14
N ASP A 102 3.48 8.01 -8.80
CA ASP A 102 2.46 9.01 -9.11
C ASP A 102 1.51 8.53 -10.22
N ASP A 103 2.03 7.81 -11.22
CA ASP A 103 1.20 7.16 -12.23
C ASP A 103 0.22 6.17 -11.59
N MET A 104 0.70 5.34 -10.65
CA MET A 104 -0.16 4.41 -9.92
C MET A 104 -1.18 5.14 -9.05
N ARG A 105 -0.77 6.19 -8.32
CA ARG A 105 -1.68 7.01 -7.51
C ARG A 105 -2.76 7.65 -8.37
N LEU A 106 -2.40 8.17 -9.54
CA LEU A 106 -3.34 8.75 -10.50
C LEU A 106 -4.32 7.70 -11.05
N ILE A 107 -3.85 6.51 -11.41
CA ILE A 107 -4.70 5.39 -11.87
C ILE A 107 -5.74 5.03 -10.79
N LEU A 108 -5.29 4.87 -9.54
CA LEU A 108 -6.16 4.51 -8.42
C LEU A 108 -7.17 5.63 -8.10
N SER A 109 -6.72 6.88 -8.10
CA SER A 109 -7.56 8.05 -7.84
C SER A 109 -8.62 8.24 -8.93
N ARG A 110 -8.27 8.06 -10.21
CA ARG A 110 -9.23 8.08 -11.33
C ARG A 110 -10.32 7.02 -11.21
N LYS A 111 -10.06 5.93 -10.49
CA LYS A 111 -11.06 4.90 -10.18
C LYS A 111 -11.87 5.18 -8.91
N GLY A 112 -11.58 6.27 -8.21
CA GLY A 112 -12.30 6.71 -7.02
C GLY A 112 -11.90 5.99 -5.72
N PHE A 113 -10.70 5.40 -5.66
CA PHE A 113 -10.20 4.80 -4.42
C PHE A 113 -9.51 5.84 -3.53
N ARG A 114 -9.66 5.68 -2.21
CA ARG A 114 -8.79 6.34 -1.24
C ARG A 114 -7.42 5.69 -1.30
N VAL A 115 -6.40 6.49 -1.63
CA VAL A 115 -5.01 6.02 -1.70
C VAL A 115 -4.29 6.48 -0.44
N ALA A 116 -3.69 5.52 0.25
CA ALA A 116 -2.83 5.73 1.39
C ALA A 116 -1.44 5.21 1.08
N ASP A 117 -0.51 5.53 1.96
CA ASP A 117 0.89 5.54 1.62
C ASP A 117 1.71 4.84 2.69
N GLY A 118 2.58 3.93 2.26
CA GLY A 118 3.37 3.08 3.14
C GLY A 118 2.61 1.86 3.66
N SER A 119 3.36 0.98 4.33
CA SER A 119 2.83 -0.18 5.03
C SER A 119 3.61 -0.37 6.34
N ARG A 120 4.60 -1.25 6.34
CA ARG A 120 5.47 -1.50 7.49
C ARG A 120 6.66 -0.54 7.51
N ILE A 121 6.93 0.09 8.65
CA ILE A 121 8.00 1.08 8.87
C ILE A 121 9.21 0.40 9.52
N SER A 122 10.43 0.69 9.04
CA SER A 122 11.65 0.06 9.55
C SER A 122 12.35 1.03 10.45
N GLN A 123 12.55 0.71 11.72
CA GLN A 123 13.36 1.56 12.60
C GLN A 123 14.76 1.82 12.00
N ARG A 124 15.40 0.78 11.45
CA ARG A 124 16.70 0.92 10.77
C ARG A 124 16.64 1.80 9.51
N ALA A 125 15.59 1.69 8.70
CA ALA A 125 15.47 2.54 7.52
C ALA A 125 15.12 3.99 7.91
N GLU A 126 14.38 4.16 9.00
CA GLU A 126 14.01 5.47 9.52
C GLU A 126 15.22 6.20 10.09
N GLN A 127 16.07 5.52 10.86
CA GLN A 127 17.36 6.05 11.29
C GLN A 127 18.22 6.48 10.09
N ARG A 128 18.21 5.71 8.99
CA ARG A 128 18.91 6.06 7.76
C ARG A 128 18.29 7.25 7.00
N ARG A 129 17.00 7.54 7.19
CA ARG A 129 16.39 8.78 6.68
C ARG A 129 16.72 9.97 7.56
N GLN A 130 16.72 9.76 8.88
CA GLN A 130 17.04 10.79 9.86
C GLN A 130 18.48 11.29 9.72
N ASN A 131 19.43 10.38 9.47
CA ASN A 131 20.83 10.74 9.27
C ASN A 131 21.18 11.16 7.82
N GLY A 132 20.19 11.27 6.93
CA GLY A 132 20.36 11.74 5.55
C GLY A 132 20.92 10.70 4.56
N THR A 133 21.12 9.45 4.98
CA THR A 133 21.57 8.38 4.06
C THR A 133 20.51 8.02 3.02
N TYR A 134 19.23 8.03 3.41
CA TYR A 134 18.08 7.84 2.54
C TYR A 134 17.26 9.11 2.45
N ARG A 135 16.64 9.33 1.29
CA ARG A 135 15.72 10.44 1.10
C ARG A 135 14.48 10.27 1.97
N LYS A 136 14.05 11.36 2.60
CA LYS A 136 12.72 11.43 3.20
C LYS A 136 11.68 11.41 2.10
N ARG A 137 10.50 10.92 2.46
CA ARG A 137 9.32 10.95 1.59
C ARG A 137 8.91 12.41 1.41
N GLU A 138 8.79 12.86 0.17
CA GLU A 138 8.16 14.15 -0.12
C GLU A 138 6.67 14.03 0.22
N GLU A 139 6.14 15.00 0.96
CA GLU A 139 4.74 15.03 1.43
C GLU A 139 3.76 15.40 0.31
#